data_AF-X1RB15-F1
#
_entry.id   AF-X1RB15-F1
#
_cell.length_a   1.000
_cell.length_b   1.000
_cell.length_c   1.000
_cell.angle_alpha   90.00
_cell.angle_beta   90.00
_cell.angle_gamma   90.00
#
_symmetry.space_group_name_H-M   'P 1'
#
loop_
_entity.id
_entity.type
_entity.pdbx_description
1 polymer ?
#
loop_
_entity_poly.entity_id
_entity_poly.type
_entity_poly.pdbx_seq_one_letter_code
_entity_poly.pdbx_strand_id
1 'polypeptide(L)'
;ICENQEEREKVRVFSTHFRKEYPDPIKKVNEDFLRNMISTKEKYASLTIPKAFWREGNNDLKSFRYINAFFNFYFILEGLYGNRKTKNYAVEREFEKSKEFNEFVEWMIDHLKKAPRHLKKINEMLKYRSKNLDVDGIIHLVVATRGDLHHFADDPNKTRGTPFNHKEFESIAWVALGLATRAILQKIIEINMSS
;
A
#
# COMPACT_ATOMS: atom_id res chain seq x y z
N ILE A 1 6.43 23.18 11.87
CA ILE A 1 6.49 23.19 13.35
C ILE A 1 5.18 22.55 13.78
N CYS A 2 5.19 21.42 14.49
CA CYS A 2 3.95 20.78 14.95
C CYS A 2 3.63 21.34 16.34
N GLU A 3 2.48 21.99 16.48
CA GLU A 3 2.20 22.90 17.58
C GLU A 3 1.44 22.25 18.75
N ASN A 4 0.93 21.02 18.60
CA ASN A 4 0.31 20.30 19.72
C ASN A 4 0.79 18.84 19.87
N GLN A 5 0.50 18.25 21.04
CA GLN A 5 0.96 16.91 21.42
C GLN A 5 0.26 15.80 20.61
N GLU A 6 -0.99 15.99 20.20
CA GLU A 6 -1.73 15.09 19.31
C GLU A 6 -1.15 15.03 17.88
N GLU A 7 -0.75 16.17 17.32
CA GLU A 7 -0.08 16.26 16.03
C GLU A 7 1.28 15.56 16.07
N ARG A 8 2.00 15.66 17.19
CA ARG A 8 3.27 14.94 17.38
C ARG A 8 3.07 13.43 17.41
N GLU A 9 1.99 12.94 18.01
CA GLU A 9 1.65 11.50 17.99
C GLU A 9 1.25 11.03 16.60
N LYS A 10 0.41 11.79 15.88
CA LYS A 10 0.07 11.52 14.49
C LYS A 10 1.33 11.48 13.61
N VAL A 11 2.22 12.46 13.75
CA VAL A 11 3.49 12.53 12.99
C VAL A 11 4.42 11.35 13.30
N ARG A 12 4.46 10.85 14.55
CA ARG A 12 5.22 9.64 14.93
C ARG A 12 4.68 8.37 14.25
N VAL A 13 3.37 8.26 14.09
CA VAL A 13 2.74 7.14 13.36
C VAL A 13 3.08 7.21 11.87
N PHE A 14 3.20 8.42 11.30
CA PHE A 14 3.53 8.64 9.89
C PHE A 14 5.04 8.62 9.56
N SER A 15 5.93 8.56 10.55
CA SER A 15 7.38 8.48 10.32
C SER A 15 7.84 7.05 10.03
N THR A 16 7.29 6.41 8.99
CA THR A 16 7.75 5.09 8.55
C THR A 16 9.00 5.25 7.67
N HIS A 17 10.17 4.93 8.21
CA HIS A 17 11.40 4.81 7.42
C HIS A 17 11.50 3.38 6.86
N PHE A 18 11.53 3.25 5.53
CA PHE A 18 11.76 1.97 4.86
C PHE A 18 13.24 1.56 4.98
N ARG A 19 13.68 1.13 6.16
CA ARG A 19 14.99 0.49 6.33
C ARG A 19 14.89 -1.02 6.09
N LYS A 20 15.83 -1.53 5.29
CA LYS A 20 15.94 -2.93 4.90
C LYS A 20 16.76 -3.68 5.96
N GLU A 21 16.18 -3.95 7.11
CA GLU A 21 16.81 -4.83 8.11
C GLU A 21 16.26 -6.25 7.94
N TYR A 22 17.14 -7.18 7.55
CA TYR A 22 16.86 -8.61 7.47
C TYR A 22 18.01 -9.37 8.17
N PRO A 23 17.72 -10.43 8.96
CA PRO A 23 16.39 -10.91 9.35
C PRO A 23 15.68 -9.93 10.30
N ASP A 24 14.36 -10.06 10.44
CA ASP A 24 13.61 -9.30 11.44
C ASP A 24 14.23 -9.55 12.83
N PRO A 25 14.42 -8.51 13.67
CA PRO A 25 15.04 -8.69 14.97
C PRO A 25 14.20 -9.62 15.85
N ILE A 26 14.87 -10.51 16.58
CA ILE A 26 14.24 -11.40 17.54
C ILE A 26 13.53 -10.55 18.59
N LYS A 27 12.19 -10.62 18.64
CA LYS A 27 11.40 -9.95 19.67
C LYS A 27 11.43 -10.79 20.94
N LYS A 28 11.91 -10.22 22.04
CA LYS A 28 11.77 -10.82 23.36
C LYS A 28 10.29 -10.86 23.74
N VAL A 29 9.76 -12.06 23.93
CA VAL A 29 8.40 -12.27 24.44
C VAL A 29 8.47 -12.22 25.97
N ASN A 30 7.71 -11.33 26.58
CA ASN A 30 7.52 -11.27 28.03
C ASN A 30 6.02 -11.31 28.38
N GLU A 31 5.72 -11.41 29.67
CA GLU A 31 4.34 -11.54 30.14
C GLU A 31 3.48 -10.32 29.77
N ASP A 32 4.01 -9.10 29.93
CA ASP A 32 3.31 -7.87 29.56
C ASP A 32 2.97 -7.82 28.07
N PHE A 33 3.89 -8.27 27.21
CA PHE A 33 3.66 -8.37 25.78
C PHE A 33 2.52 -9.34 25.45
N LEU A 34 2.46 -10.50 26.12
CA LEU A 34 1.38 -11.46 25.95
C LEU A 34 0.05 -10.91 26.47
N ARG A 35 0.03 -10.29 27.65
CA ARG A 35 -1.15 -9.65 28.23
C ARG A 35 -1.70 -8.57 27.31
N ASN A 36 -0.84 -7.70 26.79
CA ASN A 36 -1.21 -6.66 25.83
C ASN A 36 -1.74 -7.24 24.51
N MET A 37 -1.14 -8.33 24.01
CA MET A 37 -1.62 -8.99 22.80
C MET A 37 -3.03 -9.55 22.98
N ILE A 38 -3.30 -10.18 24.12
CA ILE A 38 -4.62 -10.75 24.43
C ILE A 38 -5.64 -9.63 24.62
N SER A 39 -5.31 -8.59 25.41
CA SER A 39 -6.24 -7.51 25.73
C SER A 39 -6.60 -6.63 24.54
N THR A 40 -5.70 -6.48 23.57
CA THR A 40 -5.94 -5.65 22.36
C THR A 40 -6.47 -6.43 21.16
N LYS A 41 -6.56 -7.77 21.26
CA LYS A 41 -6.98 -8.64 20.16
C LYS A 41 -8.35 -8.25 19.62
N GLU A 42 -9.34 -8.13 20.49
CA GLU A 42 -10.72 -7.80 20.10
C GLU A 42 -10.81 -6.38 19.53
N LYS A 43 -10.12 -5.43 20.16
CA LYS A 43 -10.06 -4.03 19.71
C LYS A 43 -9.61 -3.89 18.25
N TYR A 44 -8.62 -4.68 17.82
CA TYR A 44 -8.07 -4.61 16.47
C TYR A 44 -8.48 -5.77 15.55
N ALA A 45 -9.53 -6.53 15.88
CA ALA A 45 -9.93 -7.71 15.13
C ALA A 45 -10.22 -7.40 13.63
N SER A 46 -10.78 -6.23 13.33
CA SER A 46 -11.03 -5.77 11.97
C SER A 46 -9.76 -5.61 11.12
N LEU A 47 -8.59 -5.47 11.76
CA LEU A 47 -7.30 -5.31 11.10
C LEU A 47 -6.52 -6.61 10.94
N THR A 48 -7.02 -7.74 11.45
CA THR A 48 -6.32 -9.03 11.34
C THR A 48 -6.03 -9.38 9.88
N ILE A 49 -7.03 -9.29 9.00
CA ILE A 49 -6.88 -9.64 7.58
C ILE A 49 -6.00 -8.61 6.83
N PRO A 50 -6.23 -7.28 6.91
CA PRO A 50 -5.33 -6.30 6.31
C PRO A 50 -3.86 -6.44 6.74
N LYS A 51 -3.61 -6.66 8.04
CA LYS A 51 -2.24 -6.84 8.55
C LYS A 51 -1.61 -8.15 8.08
N ALA A 52 -2.39 -9.21 7.88
CA ALA A 52 -1.90 -10.46 7.31
C ALA A 52 -1.43 -10.26 5.87
N PHE A 53 -2.25 -9.64 5.02
CA PHE A 53 -1.86 -9.28 3.65
C PHE A 53 -0.63 -8.36 3.63
N TRP A 54 -0.56 -7.39 4.54
CA TRP A 54 0.59 -6.48 4.62
C TRP A 54 1.88 -7.25 4.94
N ARG A 55 1.81 -8.23 5.84
CA ARG A 55 2.96 -9.09 6.18
C ARG A 55 3.40 -9.94 5.00
N GLU A 56 2.46 -10.62 4.33
CA GLU A 56 2.79 -11.42 3.13
C GLU A 56 3.37 -10.56 2.01
N GLY A 57 2.79 -9.37 1.78
CA GLY A 57 3.33 -8.43 0.79
C GLY A 57 4.75 -7.97 1.11
N ASN A 58 5.07 -7.73 2.39
CA ASN A 58 6.45 -7.41 2.80
C ASN A 58 7.41 -8.58 2.58
N ASN A 59 6.98 -9.81 2.91
CA ASN A 59 7.78 -11.01 2.64
C ASN A 59 8.08 -11.16 1.15
N ASP A 60 7.06 -11.00 0.31
CA ASP A 60 7.19 -11.05 -1.15
C ASP A 60 8.12 -9.95 -1.69
N LEU A 61 8.01 -8.73 -1.16
CA LEU A 61 8.88 -7.62 -1.55
C LEU A 61 10.35 -7.92 -1.20
N LYS A 62 10.60 -8.46 0.00
CA LYS A 62 11.93 -8.89 0.47
C LYS A 62 12.49 -10.04 -0.38
N SER A 63 11.62 -10.93 -0.87
CA SER A 63 11.95 -12.04 -1.76
C SER A 63 11.92 -11.68 -3.26
N PHE A 64 11.85 -10.39 -3.62
CA PHE A 64 11.83 -9.90 -5.01
C PHE A 64 10.62 -10.39 -5.84
N ARG A 65 9.57 -10.92 -5.19
CA ARG A 65 8.31 -11.35 -5.82
C ARG A 65 7.35 -10.16 -5.93
N TYR A 66 7.74 -9.14 -6.69
CA TYR A 66 7.06 -7.84 -6.69
C TYR A 66 5.60 -7.87 -7.18
N ILE A 67 5.25 -8.74 -8.12
CA ILE A 67 3.86 -8.93 -8.56
C ILE A 67 2.99 -9.43 -7.39
N ASN A 68 3.45 -10.43 -6.65
CA ASN A 68 2.77 -10.96 -5.47
C ASN A 68 2.68 -9.90 -4.36
N ALA A 69 3.77 -9.17 -4.13
CA ALA A 69 3.78 -8.05 -3.18
C ALA A 69 2.72 -7.00 -3.55
N PHE A 70 2.67 -6.60 -4.82
CA PHE A 70 1.66 -5.67 -5.33
C PHE A 70 0.24 -6.17 -5.07
N PHE A 71 -0.08 -7.43 -5.40
CA PHE A 71 -1.41 -7.99 -5.14
C PHE A 71 -1.78 -7.97 -3.65
N ASN A 72 -0.87 -8.41 -2.79
CA ASN A 72 -1.07 -8.40 -1.33
C ASN A 72 -1.38 -6.99 -0.81
N PHE A 73 -0.65 -5.97 -1.29
CA PHE A 73 -0.93 -4.58 -0.91
C PHE A 73 -2.23 -4.06 -1.54
N TYR A 74 -2.51 -4.38 -2.80
CA TYR A 74 -3.73 -3.96 -3.49
C TYR A 74 -4.99 -4.50 -2.82
N PHE A 75 -4.99 -5.75 -2.33
CA PHE A 75 -6.14 -6.32 -1.62
C PHE A 75 -6.50 -5.55 -0.35
N ILE A 76 -5.52 -4.94 0.31
CA ILE A 76 -5.78 -4.04 1.44
C ILE A 76 -6.51 -2.79 0.96
N LEU A 77 -6.05 -2.18 -0.13
CA LEU A 77 -6.66 -0.97 -0.69
C LEU A 77 -8.09 -1.23 -1.17
N GLU A 78 -8.29 -2.29 -1.97
CA GLU A 78 -9.60 -2.67 -2.48
C GLU A 78 -10.55 -3.09 -1.34
N GLY A 79 -10.05 -3.81 -0.34
CA GLY A 79 -10.83 -4.22 0.83
C GLY A 79 -11.31 -3.05 1.70
N LEU A 80 -10.48 -2.02 1.86
CA LEU A 80 -10.79 -0.87 2.72
C LEU A 80 -11.51 0.27 1.99
N TYR A 81 -11.20 0.52 0.71
CA TYR A 81 -11.71 1.67 -0.05
C TYR A 81 -12.46 1.30 -1.32
N GLY A 82 -12.45 0.02 -1.74
CA GLY A 82 -13.08 -0.42 -2.99
C GLY A 82 -14.59 -0.67 -2.90
N ASN A 83 -15.17 -0.60 -1.69
CA ASN A 83 -16.61 -0.75 -1.43
C ASN A 83 -17.24 -1.97 -2.16
N ARG A 84 -16.53 -3.12 -2.13
CA ARG A 84 -16.91 -4.38 -2.77
C ARG A 84 -17.07 -4.31 -4.30
N LYS A 85 -16.57 -3.25 -4.94
CA LYS A 85 -16.50 -3.16 -6.41
C LYS A 85 -15.28 -3.92 -6.90
N THR A 86 -15.41 -4.54 -8.08
CA THR A 86 -14.35 -5.37 -8.68
C THR A 86 -13.98 -4.95 -10.10
N LYS A 87 -14.82 -4.15 -10.76
CA LYS A 87 -14.54 -3.57 -12.08
C LYS A 87 -13.66 -2.34 -11.92
N ASN A 88 -12.60 -2.20 -12.74
CA ASN A 88 -11.61 -1.12 -12.63
C ASN A 88 -12.23 0.26 -12.44
N TYR A 89 -13.06 0.72 -13.38
CA TYR A 89 -13.73 2.03 -13.30
C TYR A 89 -14.61 2.21 -12.05
N ALA A 90 -15.16 1.11 -11.51
CA ALA A 90 -15.98 1.18 -10.30
C ALA A 90 -15.09 1.30 -9.06
N VAL A 91 -13.94 0.62 -9.02
CA VAL A 91 -12.96 0.75 -7.95
C VAL A 91 -12.30 2.13 -7.96
N GLU A 92 -11.88 2.62 -9.14
CA GLU A 92 -11.32 3.97 -9.32
C GLU A 92 -12.24 5.03 -8.72
N ARG A 93 -13.54 4.99 -9.06
CA ARG A 93 -14.53 5.94 -8.51
C ARG A 93 -14.73 5.83 -7.01
N GLU A 94 -14.59 4.65 -6.41
CA GLU A 94 -14.71 4.54 -4.94
C GLU A 94 -13.45 5.06 -4.24
N PHE A 95 -12.26 4.86 -4.84
CA PHE A 95 -11.03 5.45 -4.36
C PHE A 95 -11.07 6.98 -4.44
N GLU A 96 -11.48 7.54 -5.58
CA GLU A 96 -11.60 8.99 -5.81
C GLU A 96 -12.56 9.68 -4.83
N LYS A 97 -13.64 9.01 -4.41
CA LYS A 97 -14.59 9.54 -3.41
C LYS A 97 -13.99 9.65 -2.01
N SER A 98 -12.97 8.84 -1.70
CA SER A 98 -12.36 8.85 -0.38
C SER A 98 -11.33 9.98 -0.28
N LYS A 99 -11.73 11.09 0.37
CA LYS A 99 -10.83 12.21 0.66
C LYS A 99 -9.52 11.77 1.31
N GLU A 100 -9.63 10.89 2.31
CA GLU A 100 -8.50 10.32 3.03
C GLU A 100 -7.56 9.52 2.11
N PHE A 101 -8.11 8.71 1.20
CA PHE A 101 -7.29 7.95 0.25
C PHE A 101 -6.55 8.89 -0.72
N ASN A 102 -7.20 9.96 -1.18
CA ASN A 102 -6.57 10.97 -2.01
C ASN A 102 -5.39 11.65 -1.28
N GLU A 103 -5.53 11.97 0.00
CA GLU A 103 -4.43 12.51 0.83
C GLU A 103 -3.24 11.53 0.94
N PHE A 104 -3.51 10.21 0.97
CA PHE A 104 -2.44 9.22 0.95
C PHE A 104 -1.69 9.22 -0.38
N VAL A 105 -2.42 9.35 -1.48
CA VAL A 105 -1.86 9.42 -2.83
C VAL A 105 -1.02 10.69 -3.01
N GLU A 106 -1.49 11.84 -2.55
CA GLU A 106 -0.73 13.10 -2.58
C GLU A 106 0.62 12.97 -1.86
N TRP A 107 0.60 12.44 -0.64
CA TRP A 107 1.85 12.19 0.08
C TRP A 107 2.75 11.18 -0.63
N MET A 108 2.17 10.16 -1.29
CA MET A 108 2.93 9.16 -2.02
C MET A 108 3.60 9.79 -3.24
N ILE A 109 2.94 10.73 -3.91
CA ILE A 109 3.53 11.55 -4.98
C ILE A 109 4.73 12.34 -4.45
N ASP A 110 4.62 12.94 -3.27
CA ASP A 110 5.74 13.67 -2.66
C ASP A 110 6.89 12.75 -2.23
N HIS A 111 6.60 11.50 -1.85
CA HIS A 111 7.63 10.49 -1.56
C HIS A 111 8.29 9.96 -2.84
N LEU A 112 7.52 9.79 -3.91
CA LEU A 112 8.04 9.44 -5.23
C LEU A 112 9.03 10.49 -5.73
N LYS A 113 8.72 11.79 -5.59
CA LYS A 113 9.62 12.89 -5.98
C LYS A 113 11.00 12.80 -5.29
N LYS A 114 11.08 12.21 -4.09
CA LYS A 114 12.32 12.02 -3.33
C LYS A 114 13.04 10.70 -3.65
N ALA A 115 12.47 9.85 -4.51
CA ALA A 115 13.00 8.56 -4.89
C ALA A 115 13.15 8.46 -6.43
N PRO A 116 14.22 9.03 -7.02
CA PRO A 116 14.35 9.21 -8.47
C PRO A 116 14.17 7.93 -9.30
N ARG A 117 14.66 6.79 -8.79
CA ARG A 117 14.50 5.47 -9.44
C ARG A 117 13.03 5.07 -9.57
N HIS A 118 12.26 5.25 -8.50
CA HIS A 118 10.83 4.92 -8.49
C HIS A 118 10.04 5.95 -9.29
N LEU A 119 10.35 7.24 -9.15
CA LEU A 119 9.74 8.32 -9.92
C LEU A 119 9.84 8.06 -11.42
N LYS A 120 11.03 7.76 -11.93
CA LYS A 120 11.26 7.48 -13.35
C LYS A 120 10.36 6.34 -13.84
N LYS A 121 10.35 5.21 -13.13
CA LYS A 121 9.57 4.04 -13.53
C LYS A 121 8.07 4.29 -13.46
N ILE A 122 7.58 4.99 -12.44
CA ILE A 122 6.16 5.35 -12.34
C ILE A 122 5.75 6.30 -13.47
N ASN A 123 6.57 7.30 -13.80
CA ASN A 123 6.31 8.18 -14.94
C ASN A 123 6.27 7.43 -16.29
N GLU A 124 7.14 6.43 -16.50
CA GLU A 124 7.07 5.55 -17.68
C GLU A 124 5.74 4.80 -17.73
N MET A 125 5.29 4.22 -16.62
CA MET A 125 4.02 3.48 -16.54
C MET A 125 2.79 4.38 -16.72
N LEU A 126 2.84 5.63 -16.23
CA LEU A 126 1.79 6.63 -16.42
C LEU A 126 1.73 7.10 -17.87
N LYS A 127 2.89 7.40 -18.47
CA LYS A 127 2.98 7.82 -19.88
C LYS A 127 2.44 6.75 -20.83
N TYR A 128 2.74 5.47 -20.58
CA TYR A 128 2.18 4.35 -21.32
C TYR A 128 0.64 4.33 -21.31
N ARG A 129 0.03 4.84 -20.23
CA ARG A 129 -1.43 4.92 -20.05
C ARG A 129 -2.00 6.31 -20.36
N SER A 130 -1.21 7.21 -20.94
CA SER A 130 -1.59 8.60 -21.19
C SER A 130 -2.12 9.32 -19.93
N LYS A 131 -1.49 9.06 -18.78
CA LYS A 131 -1.79 9.72 -17.49
C LYS A 131 -0.62 10.58 -17.01
N ASN A 132 -0.93 11.52 -16.13
CA ASN A 132 0.04 12.40 -15.48
C ASN A 132 0.37 11.90 -14.07
N LEU A 133 1.41 12.48 -13.45
CA LEU A 133 1.75 12.23 -12.05
C LEU A 133 0.89 13.13 -11.14
N ASP A 134 -0.36 12.75 -10.98
CA ASP A 134 -1.36 13.35 -10.10
C ASP A 134 -2.18 12.27 -9.38
N VAL A 135 -3.14 12.69 -8.55
CA VAL A 135 -3.95 11.76 -7.74
C VAL A 135 -4.69 10.76 -8.64
N ASP A 136 -5.43 11.26 -9.62
CA ASP A 136 -6.19 10.45 -10.57
C ASP A 136 -5.27 9.50 -11.35
N GLY A 137 -4.09 9.97 -11.77
CA GLY A 137 -3.09 9.19 -12.47
C GLY A 137 -2.56 8.02 -11.64
N ILE A 138 -2.24 8.24 -10.36
CA ILE A 138 -1.78 7.17 -9.46
C ILE A 138 -2.91 6.19 -9.14
N ILE A 139 -4.12 6.66 -8.87
CA ILE A 139 -5.31 5.82 -8.65
C ILE A 139 -5.52 4.91 -9.87
N HIS A 140 -5.59 5.51 -11.05
CA HIS A 140 -5.73 4.79 -12.30
C HIS A 140 -4.59 3.79 -12.50
N LEU A 141 -3.34 4.18 -12.25
CA LEU A 141 -2.19 3.31 -12.41
C LEU A 141 -2.28 2.06 -11.52
N VAL A 142 -2.64 2.24 -10.25
CA VAL A 142 -2.76 1.12 -9.29
C VAL A 142 -3.88 0.18 -9.74
N VAL A 143 -5.06 0.69 -10.09
CA VAL A 143 -6.20 -0.15 -10.49
C VAL A 143 -5.97 -0.82 -11.85
N ALA A 144 -5.45 -0.09 -12.84
CA ALA A 144 -5.12 -0.64 -14.15
C ALA A 144 -4.05 -1.73 -14.06
N THR A 145 -3.01 -1.52 -13.23
CA THR A 145 -1.96 -2.53 -13.01
C THR A 145 -2.55 -3.84 -12.48
N ARG A 146 -3.53 -3.79 -11.57
CA ARG A 146 -4.24 -5.00 -11.15
C ARG A 146 -4.93 -5.68 -12.32
N GLY A 147 -5.66 -4.93 -13.15
CA GLY A 147 -6.34 -5.47 -14.33
C GLY A 147 -5.38 -6.15 -15.30
N ASP A 148 -4.25 -5.51 -15.59
CA ASP A 148 -3.22 -6.01 -16.51
C ASP A 148 -2.55 -7.30 -15.98
N LEU A 149 -2.35 -7.40 -14.66
CA LEU A 149 -1.75 -8.57 -14.02
C LEU A 149 -2.72 -9.74 -13.84
N HIS A 150 -4.04 -9.50 -13.79
CA HIS A 150 -5.05 -10.54 -13.57
C HIS A 150 -5.42 -11.30 -14.85
N HIS A 151 -5.21 -10.69 -16.02
CA HIS A 151 -5.56 -11.28 -17.31
C HIS A 151 -4.30 -11.67 -18.09
N PHE A 152 -3.91 -12.95 -18.00
CA PHE A 152 -2.98 -13.51 -18.98
C PHE A 152 -3.69 -13.65 -20.34
N ALA A 153 -3.03 -13.20 -21.38
CA ALA A 153 -3.34 -13.43 -22.78
C ALA A 153 -2.01 -13.29 -23.53
N ASP A 154 -1.84 -14.07 -24.58
CA ASP A 154 -0.58 -14.10 -25.32
C ASP A 154 -0.53 -12.93 -26.30
N ASP A 155 -0.27 -11.72 -25.79
CA ASP A 155 -0.15 -10.48 -26.57
C ASP A 155 1.23 -9.87 -26.38
N PRO A 156 2.10 -9.88 -27.39
CA PRO A 156 3.45 -9.36 -27.30
C PRO A 156 3.51 -7.83 -27.12
N ASN A 157 2.40 -7.11 -27.35
CA ASN A 157 2.37 -5.65 -27.26
C ASN A 157 1.98 -5.12 -25.87
N LYS A 158 1.69 -5.99 -24.90
CA LYS A 158 1.29 -5.60 -23.54
C LYS A 158 2.32 -6.05 -22.51
N THR A 159 2.79 -5.13 -21.67
CA THR A 159 3.58 -5.47 -20.48
C THR A 159 2.70 -6.25 -19.51
N ARG A 160 2.84 -7.58 -19.50
CA ARG A 160 2.09 -8.49 -18.63
C ARG A 160 2.95 -8.99 -17.49
N GLY A 161 2.31 -9.39 -16.40
CA GLY A 161 2.99 -10.11 -15.33
C GLY A 161 3.39 -11.50 -15.82
N THR A 162 4.69 -11.78 -15.81
CA THR A 162 5.25 -13.11 -16.08
C THR A 162 6.24 -13.45 -14.96
N PRO A 163 6.56 -14.75 -14.78
CA PRO A 163 7.61 -15.16 -13.84
C PRO A 163 8.98 -14.50 -14.11
N PHE A 164 9.21 -13.95 -15.31
CA PHE A 164 10.51 -13.43 -15.74
C PHE A 164 10.66 -11.91 -15.61
N ASN A 165 9.56 -11.16 -15.39
CA ASN A 165 9.61 -9.68 -15.37
C ASN A 165 9.09 -9.05 -14.07
N HIS A 166 9.08 -9.80 -12.95
CA HIS A 166 8.71 -9.28 -11.64
C HIS A 166 9.40 -7.95 -11.29
N LYS A 167 10.69 -7.80 -11.63
CA LYS A 167 11.46 -6.59 -11.35
C LYS A 167 10.86 -5.31 -11.94
N GLU A 168 10.12 -5.41 -13.05
CA GLU A 168 9.46 -4.26 -13.67
C GLU A 168 8.34 -3.67 -12.79
N PHE A 169 7.79 -4.49 -11.89
CA PHE A 169 6.70 -4.15 -10.98
C PHE A 169 7.18 -3.68 -9.60
N GLU A 170 8.49 -3.58 -9.37
CA GLU A 170 9.04 -3.16 -8.07
C GLU A 170 8.50 -1.78 -7.64
N SER A 171 8.52 -0.79 -8.54
CA SER A 171 8.09 0.57 -8.21
C SER A 171 6.61 0.67 -7.90
N ILE A 172 5.76 -0.07 -8.63
CA ILE A 172 4.31 -0.06 -8.36
C ILE A 172 3.97 -0.86 -7.11
N ALA A 173 4.70 -1.93 -6.80
CA ALA A 173 4.59 -2.65 -5.53
C ALA A 173 5.00 -1.75 -4.35
N TRP A 174 6.05 -0.93 -4.51
CA TRP A 174 6.48 0.03 -3.49
C TRP A 174 5.45 1.15 -3.27
N VAL A 175 4.83 1.66 -4.34
CA VAL A 175 3.70 2.60 -4.24
C VAL A 175 2.52 1.96 -3.49
N ALA A 176 2.13 0.74 -3.87
CA ALA A 176 1.04 0.03 -3.20
C ALA A 176 1.34 -0.25 -1.72
N LEU A 177 2.58 -0.58 -1.37
CA LEU A 177 3.03 -0.71 0.03
C LEU A 177 2.84 0.60 0.81
N GLY A 178 3.25 1.74 0.24
CA GLY A 178 3.11 3.05 0.88
C GLY A 178 1.65 3.38 1.18
N LEU A 179 0.77 3.20 0.19
CA LEU A 179 -0.67 3.41 0.32
C LEU A 179 -1.31 2.42 1.32
N ALA A 180 -0.95 1.14 1.27
CA ALA A 180 -1.51 0.12 2.16
C ALA A 180 -1.08 0.32 3.61
N THR A 181 0.16 0.73 3.83
CA THR A 181 0.67 1.07 5.18
C THR A 181 -0.12 2.24 5.74
N ARG A 182 -0.32 3.29 4.94
CA ARG A 182 -1.14 4.46 5.29
C ARG A 182 -2.58 4.11 5.65
N ALA A 183 -3.22 3.30 4.82
CA ALA A 183 -4.56 2.80 5.05
C ALA A 183 -4.69 2.07 6.41
N ILE A 184 -3.76 1.16 6.71
CA ILE A 184 -3.76 0.44 7.99
C ILE A 184 -3.56 1.40 9.15
N LEU A 185 -2.64 2.36 9.04
CA LEU A 185 -2.37 3.33 10.11
C LEU A 185 -3.59 4.20 10.40
N GLN A 186 -4.30 4.66 9.38
CA GLN A 186 -5.54 5.40 9.60
C GLN A 186 -6.57 4.54 10.34
N LYS A 187 -6.79 3.29 9.92
CA LYS A 187 -7.75 2.42 10.61
C LYS A 187 -7.36 2.16 12.06
N ILE A 188 -6.07 2.13 12.40
CA ILE A 188 -5.61 2.09 13.79
C ILE A 188 -6.02 3.37 14.53
N ILE A 189 -5.84 4.55 13.92
CA ILE A 189 -6.22 5.84 14.50
C ILE A 189 -7.74 5.89 14.73
N GLU A 190 -8.55 5.51 13.74
CA GLU A 190 -10.02 5.45 13.85
C GLU A 190 -10.47 4.55 15.01
N ILE A 191 -9.92 3.34 15.11
CA ILE A 191 -10.22 2.40 16.20
C ILE A 191 -9.87 3.01 17.56
N ASN A 192 -8.74 3.71 17.65
CA ASN A 192 -8.30 4.33 18.90
C ASN A 192 -9.13 5.54 19.31
N MET A 193 -9.66 6.32 18.35
CA MET A 193 -10.56 7.44 18.63
C MET A 193 -12.00 7.00 18.93
N SER A 194 -12.39 5.79 18.52
CA SER A 194 -13.74 5.24 18.74
C SER A 194 -13.87 4.42 20.03
N SER A 195 -12.78 4.24 20.78
CA SER A 195 -12.72 3.54 22.07
C SER A 195 -12.65 4.55 23.21
#